data_AF-C9ACV4-F1
#
_entry.id   AF-C9ACV4-F1
#
_cell.length_a   1.000
_cell.length_b   1.000
_cell.length_c   1.000
_cell.angle_alpha   90.00
_cell.angle_beta   90.00
_cell.angle_gamma   90.00
#
_symmetry.space_group_name_H-M   'P 1'
#
loop_
_entity.id
_entity.type
_entity.pdbx_description
1 polymer ?
#
loop_
_entity_poly.entity_id
_entity_poly.type
_entity_poly.pdbx_seq_one_letter_code
_entity_poly.pdbx_strand_id
1 'polypeptide(L)'
;MKVKKLTSIDFLAQRAGFQESQLVFSFFESHSKARRAFLADIAQRGWQIDSRYGRFYLAVQFDFDQKTLTITNLLVEAAADFTWKQLLAVTESFARSRFVAAVLWQLPHRTPLAEWFIQQGYQVVPQGYQRTLAYQTALVLGGGGAHGAYQIGVWQALQERGITFEWITGTSVGALNGALILMNDVEAAVDLWANISNEQVLHYPLASVRAQTLRDLMNQANSLVREAVKSNGASTEPLAKLLQKTFDQEKFSQTACHLLICTTRLPDFKETVYAFDPSAVEENLHWLLASASFYPAMQAQKINDAYYIDGGYRNNLPIDVAVQQGATECITVDVQGPGINKRTVVTEETAQLSLGSPWSLGSFLVFDAQRSLDNMTLGYLETLKVFGKYQGHWYTFERTVDFQPLWRGFLKELRQTDPLLYQELKKKEFWKKMRKFYQQDVPFEQWGRILIECTAKVLYLAPTVIYEQETMLTALAEKIALKAVEEADAWSITEWLSYYRDRFFVLSEQNRFFFFYRTQQLNLPALQQIRRRYPLTALMAAYSHYLLKGAENG
;
A
#
# COMPACT_ATOMS: atom_id res chain seq x y z
N MET A 1 7.46 9.56 11.57
CA MET A 1 7.23 8.25 12.20
C MET A 1 7.27 7.10 11.21
N LYS A 2 7.85 5.95 11.56
CA LYS A 2 7.57 4.66 10.93
C LYS A 2 7.02 3.70 11.97
N VAL A 3 5.88 3.08 11.67
CA VAL A 3 5.18 2.18 12.59
C VAL A 3 5.23 0.77 12.03
N LYS A 4 5.58 -0.20 12.85
CA LYS A 4 5.67 -1.61 12.48
C LYS A 4 4.99 -2.49 13.50
N LYS A 5 4.06 -3.34 13.06
CA LYS A 5 3.52 -4.40 13.92
C LYS A 5 4.59 -5.45 14.16
N LEU A 6 4.77 -5.87 15.39
CA LEU A 6 5.73 -6.89 15.76
C LEU A 6 5.00 -8.24 15.87
N THR A 7 5.54 -9.26 15.23
CA THR A 7 4.88 -10.58 15.14
C THR A 7 5.75 -11.72 15.60
N SER A 8 7.05 -11.51 15.80
CA SER A 8 8.01 -12.55 16.18
C SER A 8 8.84 -12.13 17.39
N ILE A 9 8.93 -13.04 18.35
CA ILE A 9 9.68 -12.89 19.60
C ILE A 9 11.19 -13.05 19.34
N ASP A 10 11.57 -14.02 18.50
CA ASP A 10 12.95 -14.50 18.38
C ASP A 10 13.92 -13.42 17.90
N PHE A 11 13.49 -12.60 16.93
CA PHE A 11 14.34 -11.53 16.40
C PHE A 11 14.46 -10.34 17.35
N LEU A 12 13.40 -10.00 18.07
CA LEU A 12 13.39 -8.83 18.94
C LEU A 12 14.11 -9.12 20.27
N ALA A 13 13.86 -10.29 20.87
CA ALA A 13 14.43 -10.66 22.16
C ALA A 13 15.97 -10.69 22.16
N GLN A 14 16.59 -10.94 20.99
CA GLN A 14 18.04 -10.97 20.81
C GLN A 14 18.64 -9.61 20.45
N ARG A 15 17.82 -8.57 20.24
CA ARG A 15 18.29 -7.25 19.82
C ARG A 15 18.79 -6.46 21.03
N ALA A 16 20.06 -6.06 21.02
CA ALA A 16 20.67 -5.26 22.09
C ALA A 16 19.84 -4.04 22.47
N GLY A 17 19.39 -3.26 21.49
CA GLY A 17 18.53 -2.08 21.73
C GLY A 17 17.24 -2.39 22.51
N PHE A 18 16.60 -3.54 22.25
CA PHE A 18 15.42 -3.95 23.03
C PHE A 18 15.81 -4.45 24.43
N GLN A 19 16.90 -5.20 24.57
CA GLN A 19 17.37 -5.68 25.87
C GLN A 19 17.72 -4.53 26.82
N GLU A 20 18.24 -3.43 26.28
CA GLU A 20 18.58 -2.20 26.98
C GLU A 20 17.39 -1.22 27.12
N SER A 21 16.23 -1.53 26.53
CA SER A 21 15.09 -0.63 26.55
C SER A 21 14.54 -0.44 27.96
N GLN A 22 14.14 0.79 28.27
CA GLN A 22 13.69 1.23 29.58
C GLN A 22 12.20 1.53 29.58
N LEU A 23 11.59 1.27 30.72
CA LEU A 23 10.20 1.58 30.99
C LEU A 23 10.07 3.08 31.26
N VAL A 24 9.16 3.74 30.55
CA VAL A 24 8.99 5.20 30.65
C VAL A 24 8.05 5.61 31.78
N PHE A 25 6.94 4.88 31.94
CA PHE A 25 5.97 5.08 33.04
C PHE A 25 5.81 3.79 33.85
N SER A 26 5.37 3.89 35.09
CA SER A 26 5.25 2.74 36.00
C SER A 26 4.07 1.80 35.68
N PHE A 27 4.01 1.27 34.46
CA PHE A 27 3.13 0.15 34.06
C PHE A 27 3.52 -1.14 34.80
N PHE A 28 4.80 -1.31 35.08
CA PHE A 28 5.38 -2.46 35.77
C PHE A 28 6.39 -1.99 36.83
N GLU A 29 6.69 -2.86 37.78
CA GLU A 29 7.64 -2.58 38.88
C GLU A 29 9.11 -2.48 38.43
N SER A 30 9.47 -3.01 37.25
CA SER A 30 10.84 -2.94 36.73
C SER A 30 10.90 -3.05 35.21
N HIS A 31 11.98 -2.53 34.62
CA HIS A 31 12.25 -2.64 33.19
C HIS A 31 12.28 -4.10 32.71
N SER A 32 12.87 -5.01 33.50
CA SER A 32 12.94 -6.44 33.17
C SER A 32 11.57 -7.14 33.19
N LYS A 33 10.65 -6.74 34.08
CA LYS A 33 9.27 -7.23 34.06
C LYS A 33 8.52 -6.70 32.84
N ALA A 34 8.67 -5.41 32.53
CA ALA A 34 8.04 -4.79 31.36
C ALA A 34 8.49 -5.43 30.04
N ARG A 35 9.79 -5.70 29.85
CA ARG A 35 10.30 -6.40 28.65
C ARG A 35 9.74 -7.82 28.52
N ARG A 36 9.68 -8.58 29.62
CA ARG A 36 9.09 -9.93 29.61
C ARG A 36 7.60 -9.91 29.25
N ALA A 37 6.84 -9.02 29.87
CA ALA A 37 5.41 -8.85 29.54
C ALA A 37 5.21 -8.44 28.07
N PHE A 38 6.03 -7.50 27.57
CA PHE A 38 5.99 -7.11 26.16
C PHE A 38 6.23 -8.29 25.21
N LEU A 39 7.26 -9.10 25.48
CA LEU A 39 7.57 -10.28 24.65
C LEU A 39 6.46 -11.34 24.70
N ALA A 40 5.77 -11.50 25.84
CA ALA A 40 4.69 -12.47 25.98
C ALA A 40 3.48 -12.12 25.08
N ASP A 41 3.14 -10.83 24.95
CA ASP A 41 1.95 -10.37 24.23
C ASP A 41 2.25 -9.78 22.85
N ILE A 42 3.51 -9.79 22.42
CA ILE A 42 3.99 -9.04 21.25
C ILE A 42 3.21 -9.36 19.97
N ALA A 43 2.93 -10.64 19.73
CA ALA A 43 2.26 -11.08 18.50
C ALA A 43 0.85 -10.53 18.36
N GLN A 44 0.17 -10.28 19.49
CA GLN A 44 -1.20 -9.78 19.52
C GLN A 44 -1.23 -8.25 19.59
N ARG A 45 -0.37 -7.65 20.43
CA ARG A 45 -0.52 -6.27 20.93
C ARG A 45 0.70 -5.38 20.67
N GLY A 46 1.82 -5.95 20.22
CA GLY A 46 3.11 -5.27 20.16
C GLY A 46 3.38 -4.50 18.87
N TRP A 47 3.87 -3.27 19.04
CA TRP A 47 4.25 -2.36 17.96
C TRP A 47 5.64 -1.78 18.21
N GLN A 48 6.37 -1.55 17.14
CA GLN A 48 7.58 -0.74 17.10
C GLN A 48 7.25 0.58 16.41
N ILE A 49 7.71 1.67 17.00
CA ILE A 49 7.62 3.01 16.43
C ILE A 49 9.04 3.56 16.33
N ASP A 50 9.51 3.78 15.11
CA ASP A 50 10.76 4.49 14.84
C ASP A 50 10.43 5.96 14.54
N SER A 51 10.85 6.87 15.41
CA SER A 51 10.69 8.32 15.22
C SER A 51 12.05 9.00 15.15
N ARG A 52 12.07 10.30 14.84
CA ARG A 52 13.28 11.11 14.91
C ARG A 52 13.88 11.21 16.33
N TYR A 53 13.10 10.90 17.35
CA TYR A 53 13.46 10.98 18.77
C TYR A 53 13.97 9.64 19.32
N GLY A 54 13.91 8.56 18.53
CA GLY A 54 14.35 7.24 18.95
C GLY A 54 13.35 6.14 18.61
N ARG A 55 13.57 4.95 19.18
CA ARG A 55 12.69 3.79 18.99
C ARG A 55 11.88 3.50 20.25
N PHE A 56 10.57 3.34 20.04
CA PHE A 56 9.58 3.04 21.05
C PHE A 56 8.97 1.67 20.77
N TYR A 57 8.67 0.93 21.82
CA TYR A 57 7.96 -0.34 21.79
C TYR A 57 6.68 -0.19 22.60
N LEU A 58 5.56 -0.29 21.91
CA LEU A 58 4.24 0.02 22.46
C LEU A 58 3.37 -1.24 22.45
N ALA A 59 2.84 -1.63 23.61
CA ALA A 59 1.81 -2.67 23.69
C ALA A 59 0.45 -2.00 23.86
N VAL A 60 -0.50 -2.35 22.98
CA VAL A 60 -1.82 -1.72 22.95
C VAL A 60 -2.94 -2.74 22.88
N GLN A 61 -4.07 -2.40 23.51
CA GLN A 61 -5.34 -3.10 23.36
C GLN A 61 -6.34 -2.15 22.67
N PHE A 62 -7.00 -2.66 21.63
CA PHE A 62 -8.06 -1.95 20.94
C PHE A 62 -9.40 -2.41 21.50
N ASP A 63 -10.16 -1.46 22.03
CA ASP A 63 -11.59 -1.62 22.24
C ASP A 63 -12.29 -1.14 20.97
N PHE A 64 -12.88 -2.07 20.22
CA PHE A 64 -13.54 -1.76 18.95
C PHE A 64 -14.90 -1.08 19.15
N ASP A 65 -15.60 -1.40 20.24
CA ASP A 65 -16.93 -0.86 20.52
C ASP A 65 -16.83 0.59 20.98
N GLN A 66 -15.88 0.87 21.88
CA GLN A 66 -15.63 2.22 22.39
C GLN A 66 -14.64 3.02 21.52
N LYS A 67 -14.14 2.42 20.43
CA LYS A 67 -13.06 2.97 19.59
C LYS A 67 -11.93 3.55 20.43
N THR A 68 -11.48 2.84 21.47
CA THR A 68 -10.47 3.33 22.41
C THR A 68 -9.20 2.51 22.30
N LEU A 69 -8.06 3.19 22.22
CA LEU A 69 -6.74 2.56 22.24
C LEU A 69 -6.15 2.65 23.64
N THR A 70 -6.00 1.50 24.29
CA THR A 70 -5.41 1.41 25.63
C THR A 70 -3.94 1.05 25.51
N ILE A 71 -3.06 1.92 26.01
CA ILE A 71 -1.63 1.67 26.15
C ILE A 71 -1.41 0.94 27.47
N THR A 72 -0.83 -0.26 27.40
CA THR A 72 -0.57 -1.12 28.57
C THR A 72 0.92 -1.31 28.86
N ASN A 73 1.78 -0.97 27.91
CA ASN A 73 3.23 -1.00 28.09
C ASN A 73 3.91 -0.05 27.10
N LEU A 74 4.95 0.64 27.55
CA LEU A 74 5.78 1.51 26.73
C LEU A 74 7.24 1.41 27.15
N LEU A 75 8.05 0.81 26.28
CA LEU A 75 9.50 0.72 26.42
C LEU A 75 10.17 1.61 25.39
N VAL A 76 11.33 2.18 25.73
CA VAL A 76 12.10 3.04 24.84
C VAL A 76 13.57 2.63 24.85
N GLU A 77 14.21 2.56 23.69
CA GLU A 77 15.65 2.27 23.61
C GLU A 77 16.46 3.36 24.33
N ALA A 78 17.53 2.99 25.04
CA ALA A 78 18.31 3.91 25.87
C ALA A 78 18.91 5.12 25.11
N ALA A 79 19.10 5.00 23.79
CA ALA A 79 19.61 6.07 22.93
C ALA A 79 18.53 7.06 22.46
N ALA A 80 17.27 6.90 22.87
CA ALA A 80 16.22 7.83 22.51
C ALA A 80 16.38 9.16 23.26
N ASP A 81 16.18 10.26 22.54
CA ASP A 81 16.26 11.62 23.06
C ASP A 81 14.93 12.32 22.75
N PHE A 82 14.10 12.46 23.79
CA PHE A 82 12.75 13.01 23.69
C PHE A 82 12.38 13.83 24.92
N THR A 83 11.53 14.84 24.70
CA THR A 83 10.78 15.50 25.76
C THR A 83 9.47 14.76 26.03
N TRP A 84 8.90 14.92 27.23
CA TRP A 84 7.61 14.30 27.57
C TRP A 84 6.48 14.66 26.60
N LYS A 85 6.47 15.90 26.08
CA LYS A 85 5.51 16.33 25.06
C LYS A 85 5.69 15.56 23.75
N GLN A 86 6.93 15.33 23.32
CA GLN A 86 7.22 14.55 22.11
C GLN A 86 6.84 13.08 22.26
N LEU A 87 7.01 12.50 23.45
CA LEU A 87 6.53 11.15 23.74
C LEU A 87 5.01 11.03 23.55
N LEU A 88 4.25 11.95 24.15
CA LEU A 88 2.80 11.99 23.98
C LEU A 88 2.43 12.16 22.52
N ALA A 89 3.06 13.11 21.81
CA ALA A 89 2.83 13.32 20.38
C ALA A 89 3.01 12.04 19.55
N VAL A 90 4.09 11.28 19.76
CA VAL A 90 4.35 10.00 19.08
C VAL A 90 3.23 8.99 19.37
N THR A 91 2.81 8.86 20.63
CA THR A 91 1.76 7.90 21.01
C THR A 91 0.36 8.32 20.54
N GLU A 92 0.04 9.62 20.59
CA GLU A 92 -1.21 10.17 20.09
C GLU A 92 -1.27 10.06 18.56
N SER A 93 -0.19 10.37 17.86
CA SER A 93 -0.06 10.18 16.40
C SER A 93 -0.23 8.71 16.00
N PHE A 94 0.34 7.79 16.78
CA PHE A 94 0.07 6.36 16.58
C PHE A 94 -1.41 6.04 16.76
N ALA A 95 -2.07 6.52 17.81
CA ALA A 95 -3.50 6.30 18.04
C ALA A 95 -4.37 6.90 16.92
N ARG A 96 -4.11 8.15 16.54
CA ARG A 96 -4.74 8.88 15.43
C ARG A 96 -4.63 8.15 14.10
N SER A 97 -3.47 7.53 13.81
CA SER A 97 -3.29 6.71 12.60
C SER A 97 -4.15 5.44 12.55
N ARG A 98 -4.93 5.15 13.59
CA ARG A 98 -5.92 4.07 13.67
C ARG A 98 -7.35 4.60 13.81
N PHE A 99 -7.55 5.91 13.76
CA PHE A 99 -8.85 6.58 13.82
C PHE A 99 -9.69 6.16 15.04
N VAL A 100 -9.03 6.07 16.20
CA VAL A 100 -9.67 5.77 17.50
C VAL A 100 -10.21 7.06 18.13
N ALA A 101 -11.36 7.00 18.81
CA ALA A 101 -11.96 8.16 19.46
C ALA A 101 -11.13 8.67 20.65
N ALA A 102 -10.46 7.76 21.36
CA ALA A 102 -9.68 8.12 22.55
C ALA A 102 -8.43 7.24 22.72
N VAL A 103 -7.45 7.80 23.43
CA VAL A 103 -6.28 7.08 23.94
C VAL A 103 -6.34 7.01 25.46
N LEU A 104 -6.15 5.82 26.02
CA LEU A 104 -6.13 5.54 27.44
C LEU A 104 -4.76 5.03 27.86
N TRP A 105 -4.13 5.68 28.83
CA TRP A 105 -2.94 5.20 29.51
C TRP A 105 -3.36 4.38 30.73
N GLN A 106 -3.18 3.06 30.69
CA GLN A 106 -3.50 2.20 31.82
C GLN A 106 -2.38 2.26 32.87
N LEU A 107 -2.45 3.27 33.73
CA LEU A 107 -1.45 3.60 34.75
C LEU A 107 -2.10 3.79 36.11
N PRO A 108 -1.38 3.52 37.22
CA PRO A 108 -1.90 3.77 38.55
C PRO A 108 -2.04 5.28 38.82
N HIS A 109 -3.06 5.62 39.61
CA HIS A 109 -3.30 6.99 40.08
C HIS A 109 -2.23 7.40 41.09
N ARG A 110 -1.40 8.39 40.73
CA ARG A 110 -0.39 8.98 41.61
C ARG A 110 -0.43 10.50 41.43
N THR A 111 -0.52 11.27 42.52
CA THR A 111 -0.83 12.71 42.47
C THR A 111 0.04 13.52 41.50
N PRO A 112 1.39 13.44 41.53
CA PRO A 112 2.21 14.25 40.61
C PRO A 112 2.03 13.84 39.14
N LEU A 113 1.79 12.55 38.89
CA LEU A 113 1.57 12.03 37.54
C LEU A 113 0.19 12.44 37.02
N ALA A 114 -0.83 12.40 37.88
CA ALA A 114 -2.20 12.79 37.54
C ALA A 114 -2.28 14.27 37.19
N GLU A 115 -1.68 15.15 38.01
CA GLU A 115 -1.61 16.59 37.73
C GLU A 115 -0.93 16.87 36.39
N TRP A 116 0.18 16.18 36.09
CA TRP A 116 0.88 16.32 34.82
C TRP A 116 -0.01 15.91 33.62
N PHE A 117 -0.67 14.75 33.69
CA PHE A 117 -1.59 14.30 32.62
C PHE A 117 -2.76 15.28 32.44
N ILE A 118 -3.33 15.80 33.52
CA ILE A 118 -4.40 16.82 33.46
C ILE A 118 -3.91 18.08 32.73
N GLN A 119 -2.69 18.55 33.01
CA GLN A 119 -2.09 19.69 32.30
C GLN A 119 -1.89 19.44 30.80
N GLN A 120 -1.75 18.17 30.38
CA GLN A 120 -1.67 17.78 28.96
C GLN A 120 -3.05 17.54 28.32
N GLY A 121 -4.15 17.77 29.04
CA GLY A 121 -5.51 17.61 28.54
C GLY A 121 -6.10 16.19 28.68
N TYR A 122 -5.50 15.34 29.52
CA TYR A 122 -6.07 14.04 29.88
C TYR A 122 -7.02 14.18 31.07
N GLN A 123 -8.03 13.32 31.10
CA GLN A 123 -8.95 13.15 32.22
C GLN A 123 -8.58 11.91 33.02
N VAL A 124 -8.73 11.99 34.34
CA VAL A 124 -8.56 10.84 35.24
C VAL A 124 -9.80 9.96 35.15
N VAL A 125 -9.61 8.69 34.80
CA VAL A 125 -10.67 7.67 34.72
C VAL A 125 -10.30 6.48 35.60
N PRO A 126 -11.22 5.59 36.00
CA PRO A 126 -10.90 4.48 36.91
C PRO A 126 -9.72 3.62 36.46
N GLN A 127 -9.55 3.44 35.16
CA GLN A 127 -8.51 2.61 34.55
C GLN A 127 -7.17 3.33 34.30
N GLY A 128 -7.10 4.66 34.50
CA GLY A 128 -5.88 5.46 34.28
C GLY A 128 -6.17 6.87 33.74
N TYR A 129 -5.48 7.27 32.67
CA TYR A 129 -5.60 8.63 32.11
C TYR A 129 -6.06 8.59 30.66
N GLN A 130 -7.21 9.20 30.35
CA GLN A 130 -7.82 9.15 29.03
C GLN A 130 -7.86 10.51 28.36
N ARG A 131 -7.64 10.56 27.04
CA ARG A 131 -7.83 11.76 26.23
C ARG A 131 -8.63 11.43 24.98
N THR A 132 -9.66 12.24 24.73
CA THR A 132 -10.39 12.21 23.46
C THR A 132 -9.55 12.89 22.38
N LEU A 133 -9.47 12.25 21.22
CA LEU A 133 -8.69 12.74 20.07
C LEU A 133 -9.60 13.56 19.16
N ALA A 134 -9.20 14.80 18.86
CA ALA A 134 -9.90 15.68 17.92
C ALA A 134 -9.20 15.65 16.57
N TYR A 135 -9.94 15.45 15.48
CA TYR A 135 -9.40 15.20 14.13
C TYR A 135 -9.49 16.45 13.25
N GLN A 136 -8.49 16.60 12.38
CA GLN A 136 -8.36 17.54 11.27
C GLN A 136 -7.70 16.73 10.14
N THR A 137 -8.43 15.74 9.67
CA THR A 137 -7.96 14.74 8.71
C THR A 137 -7.87 15.37 7.32
N ALA A 138 -6.69 15.26 6.73
CA ALA A 138 -6.46 15.59 5.34
C ALA A 138 -6.33 14.33 4.48
N LEU A 139 -7.04 14.30 3.36
CA LEU A 139 -6.84 13.33 2.28
C LEU A 139 -5.93 13.96 1.21
N VAL A 140 -4.76 13.37 1.00
CA VAL A 140 -3.76 13.84 0.04
C VAL A 140 -3.75 12.90 -1.16
N LEU A 141 -4.18 13.40 -2.33
CA LEU A 141 -4.37 12.61 -3.54
C LEU A 141 -3.31 12.93 -4.57
N GLY A 142 -2.47 11.95 -4.89
CA GLY A 142 -1.39 12.11 -5.84
C GLY A 142 -1.86 12.18 -7.31
N GLY A 143 -1.03 12.77 -8.17
CA GLY A 143 -1.22 12.72 -9.62
C GLY A 143 -0.87 11.34 -10.21
N GLY A 144 -1.46 11.01 -11.37
CA GLY A 144 -1.25 9.73 -12.04
C GLY A 144 -2.22 9.33 -13.15
N GLY A 145 -2.97 10.28 -13.72
CA GLY A 145 -3.88 10.02 -14.86
C GLY A 145 -4.83 8.84 -14.60
N ALA A 146 -4.81 7.84 -15.48
CA ALA A 146 -5.68 6.65 -15.40
C ALA A 146 -5.54 5.84 -14.09
N HIS A 147 -4.45 6.01 -13.34
CA HIS A 147 -4.32 5.36 -12.04
C HIS A 147 -5.28 5.92 -10.98
N GLY A 148 -5.93 7.06 -11.25
CA GLY A 148 -6.88 7.73 -10.35
C GLY A 148 -8.04 6.84 -9.90
N ALA A 149 -8.44 5.82 -10.67
CA ALA A 149 -9.49 4.88 -10.26
C ALA A 149 -9.20 4.20 -8.91
N TYR A 150 -7.92 3.97 -8.59
CA TYR A 150 -7.48 3.45 -7.30
C TYR A 150 -7.92 4.33 -6.12
N GLN A 151 -7.89 5.65 -6.29
CA GLN A 151 -8.26 6.61 -5.25
C GLN A 151 -9.75 6.54 -4.91
N ILE A 152 -10.61 6.21 -5.88
CA ILE A 152 -12.05 6.00 -5.64
C ILE A 152 -12.27 4.75 -4.78
N GLY A 153 -11.53 3.67 -5.05
CA GLY A 153 -11.54 2.47 -4.21
C GLY A 153 -11.11 2.75 -2.77
N VAL A 154 -10.05 3.55 -2.61
CA VAL A 154 -9.60 4.02 -1.29
C VAL A 154 -10.72 4.82 -0.60
N TRP A 155 -11.34 5.76 -1.31
CA TRP A 155 -12.43 6.56 -0.76
C TRP A 155 -13.62 5.70 -0.31
N GLN A 156 -14.04 4.71 -1.10
CA GLN A 156 -15.09 3.76 -0.72
C GLN A 156 -14.77 3.07 0.61
N ALA A 157 -13.54 2.57 0.78
CA ALA A 157 -13.12 1.90 2.01
C ALA A 157 -13.04 2.85 3.22
N LEU A 158 -12.60 4.10 3.01
CA LEU A 158 -12.58 5.13 4.06
C LEU A 158 -13.99 5.54 4.48
N GLN A 159 -14.91 5.66 3.53
CA GLN A 159 -16.32 5.97 3.79
C GLN A 159 -17.00 4.82 4.54
N GLU A 160 -16.77 3.56 4.17
CA GLU A 160 -17.25 2.37 4.92
C GLU A 160 -16.76 2.39 6.39
N ARG A 161 -15.59 2.98 6.62
CA ARG A 161 -15.01 3.12 7.96
C ARG A 161 -15.50 4.36 8.72
N GLY A 162 -16.31 5.20 8.09
CA GLY A 162 -16.82 6.45 8.66
C GLY A 162 -15.73 7.49 8.89
N ILE A 163 -14.68 7.47 8.07
CA ILE A 163 -13.60 8.47 8.12
C ILE A 163 -13.99 9.65 7.23
N THR A 164 -14.06 10.83 7.83
CA THR A 164 -14.35 12.10 7.16
C THR A 164 -13.09 12.93 7.00
N PHE A 165 -13.14 13.95 6.14
CA PHE A 165 -12.00 14.81 5.83
C PHE A 165 -12.41 16.28 5.98
N GLU A 166 -11.58 17.07 6.64
CA GLU A 166 -11.66 18.53 6.65
C GLU A 166 -10.96 19.12 5.44
N TRP A 167 -9.90 18.46 4.98
CA TRP A 167 -9.07 18.91 3.86
C TRP A 167 -8.88 17.81 2.82
N ILE A 168 -8.95 18.20 1.55
CA ILE A 168 -8.45 17.42 0.43
C ILE A 168 -7.39 18.25 -0.26
N THR A 169 -6.25 17.64 -0.54
CA THR A 169 -5.19 18.27 -1.35
C THR A 169 -4.92 17.36 -2.53
N GLY A 170 -4.93 17.91 -3.73
CA GLY A 170 -4.92 17.10 -4.95
C GLY A 170 -4.04 17.70 -6.03
N THR A 171 -3.43 16.81 -6.79
CA THR A 171 -2.64 17.14 -7.98
C THR A 171 -3.13 16.31 -9.16
N SER A 172 -3.33 16.92 -10.32
CA SER A 172 -3.76 16.21 -11.54
C SER A 172 -5.05 15.43 -11.31
N VAL A 173 -5.08 14.14 -11.67
CA VAL A 173 -6.23 13.27 -11.36
C VAL A 173 -6.61 13.26 -9.88
N GLY A 174 -5.66 13.48 -8.96
CA GLY A 174 -5.96 13.62 -7.54
C GLY A 174 -6.79 14.86 -7.22
N ALA A 175 -6.58 15.97 -7.93
CA ALA A 175 -7.44 17.15 -7.81
C ALA A 175 -8.84 16.89 -8.40
N LEU A 176 -8.92 16.21 -9.55
CA LEU A 176 -10.19 15.84 -10.19
C LEU A 176 -11.02 14.92 -9.27
N ASN A 177 -10.42 13.86 -8.76
CA ASN A 177 -11.07 12.97 -7.79
C ASN A 177 -11.37 13.69 -6.48
N GLY A 178 -10.54 14.65 -6.05
CA GLY A 178 -10.84 15.51 -4.91
C GLY A 178 -12.15 16.28 -5.09
N ALA A 179 -12.42 16.81 -6.29
CA ALA A 179 -13.69 17.44 -6.59
C ALA A 179 -14.85 16.42 -6.59
N LEU A 180 -14.66 15.21 -7.12
CA LEU A 180 -15.67 14.15 -7.02
C LEU A 180 -16.01 13.80 -5.56
N ILE A 181 -14.99 13.73 -4.70
CA ILE A 181 -15.16 13.44 -3.27
C ILE A 181 -15.88 14.59 -2.55
N LEU A 182 -15.63 15.85 -2.93
CA LEU A 182 -16.36 17.00 -2.37
C LEU A 182 -17.87 16.92 -2.60
N MET A 183 -18.31 16.40 -3.75
CA MET A 183 -19.75 16.19 -4.01
C MET A 183 -20.36 15.09 -3.14
N ASN A 184 -19.51 14.26 -2.48
CA ASN A 184 -19.89 13.12 -1.65
C ASN A 184 -20.86 12.14 -2.35
N ASP A 185 -20.69 11.97 -3.67
CA ASP A 185 -21.48 11.06 -4.51
C ASP A 185 -20.59 9.95 -5.07
N VAL A 186 -20.49 8.86 -4.30
CA VAL A 186 -19.64 7.71 -4.64
C VAL A 186 -20.14 7.00 -5.89
N GLU A 187 -21.46 6.89 -6.08
CA GLU A 187 -22.05 6.22 -7.24
C GLU A 187 -21.67 6.95 -8.52
N ALA A 188 -21.82 8.28 -8.56
CA ALA A 188 -21.40 9.07 -9.72
C ALA A 188 -19.90 8.94 -10.03
N ALA A 189 -19.04 8.87 -9.00
CA ALA A 189 -17.61 8.68 -9.19
C ALA A 189 -17.27 7.28 -9.71
N VAL A 190 -17.93 6.24 -9.19
CA VAL A 190 -17.78 4.86 -9.67
C VAL A 190 -18.23 4.75 -11.11
N ASP A 191 -19.41 5.29 -11.44
CA ASP A 191 -19.97 5.27 -12.79
C ASP A 191 -19.07 5.98 -13.80
N LEU A 192 -18.49 7.12 -13.42
CA LEU A 192 -17.53 7.83 -14.26
C LEU A 192 -16.33 6.94 -14.61
N TRP A 193 -15.70 6.33 -13.60
CA TRP A 193 -14.50 5.50 -13.81
C TRP A 193 -14.81 4.15 -14.46
N ALA A 194 -16.01 3.59 -14.24
CA ALA A 194 -16.46 2.36 -14.87
C ALA A 194 -16.77 2.53 -16.37
N ASN A 195 -17.01 3.77 -16.81
CA ASN A 195 -17.34 4.09 -18.21
C ASN A 195 -16.29 4.98 -18.90
N ILE A 196 -15.14 5.20 -18.26
CA ILE A 196 -14.10 6.08 -18.78
C ILE A 196 -13.41 5.47 -20.02
N SER A 197 -13.10 6.31 -21.00
CA SER A 197 -12.33 5.93 -22.17
C SER A 197 -11.32 7.00 -22.57
N ASN A 198 -10.33 6.62 -23.39
CA ASN A 198 -9.35 7.57 -23.91
C ASN A 198 -10.02 8.75 -24.64
N GLU A 199 -11.03 8.51 -25.46
CA GLU A 199 -11.71 9.55 -26.27
C GLU A 199 -12.41 10.61 -25.42
N GLN A 200 -12.86 10.24 -24.22
CA GLN A 200 -13.49 11.16 -23.27
C GLN A 200 -12.48 12.05 -22.55
N VAL A 201 -11.19 11.69 -22.56
CA VAL A 201 -10.13 12.39 -21.81
C VAL A 201 -9.12 13.07 -22.74
N LEU A 202 -8.78 12.43 -23.87
CA LEU A 202 -7.76 12.84 -24.84
C LEU A 202 -8.29 12.70 -26.26
N HIS A 203 -8.13 13.74 -27.08
CA HIS A 203 -8.59 13.75 -28.48
C HIS A 203 -7.67 12.98 -29.46
N TYR A 204 -6.55 12.40 -29.01
CA TYR A 204 -5.68 11.63 -29.89
C TYR A 204 -6.12 10.16 -29.98
N PRO A 205 -6.16 9.55 -31.19
CA PRO A 205 -6.22 8.11 -31.31
C PRO A 205 -4.89 7.55 -30.81
N LEU A 206 -4.82 7.21 -29.53
CA LEU A 206 -3.81 6.28 -29.04
C LEU A 206 -4.07 4.97 -29.78
N ALA A 207 -3.19 4.62 -30.72
CA ALA A 207 -3.30 3.39 -31.49
C ALA A 207 -3.63 2.23 -30.54
N SER A 208 -4.79 1.62 -30.78
CA SER A 208 -5.42 0.55 -30.02
C SER A 208 -4.66 -0.78 -30.15
N VAL A 209 -3.36 -0.77 -29.85
CA VAL A 209 -2.50 -1.94 -30.00
C VAL A 209 -1.78 -2.19 -28.69
N ARG A 210 -2.04 -3.37 -28.10
CA ARG A 210 -1.24 -3.95 -27.01
C ARG A 210 0.25 -3.81 -27.36
N ALA A 211 0.93 -2.84 -26.76
CA ALA A 211 2.37 -2.70 -26.90
C ALA A 211 3.03 -3.90 -26.19
N GLN A 212 3.39 -4.93 -26.94
CA GLN A 212 4.04 -6.13 -26.40
C GLN A 212 5.53 -5.92 -26.15
N THR A 213 6.12 -4.81 -26.64
CA THR A 213 7.56 -4.52 -26.50
C THR A 213 7.86 -3.11 -26.00
N LEU A 214 8.99 -2.96 -25.30
CA LEU A 214 9.53 -1.65 -24.84
C LEU A 214 9.78 -0.67 -26.00
N ARG A 215 10.06 -1.19 -27.21
CA ARG A 215 10.30 -0.38 -28.41
C ARG A 215 9.00 0.28 -28.91
N ASP A 216 7.88 -0.44 -28.84
CA ASP A 216 6.57 0.08 -29.25
C ASP A 216 6.09 1.16 -28.28
N LEU A 217 6.33 0.97 -26.99
CA LEU A 217 6.04 1.95 -25.95
C LEU A 217 6.86 3.24 -26.12
N MET A 218 8.17 3.11 -26.42
CA MET A 218 9.04 4.26 -26.69
C MET A 218 8.69 4.97 -28.00
N ASN A 219 8.27 4.23 -29.03
CA ASN A 219 7.82 4.81 -30.30
C ASN A 219 6.50 5.57 -30.14
N GLN A 220 5.55 5.05 -29.35
CA GLN A 220 4.31 5.76 -28.97
C GLN A 220 4.60 7.01 -28.15
N ALA A 221 5.44 6.92 -27.13
CA ALA A 221 5.83 8.08 -26.33
C ALA A 221 6.48 9.17 -27.21
N ASN A 222 7.33 8.77 -28.17
CA ASN A 222 7.99 9.69 -29.10
C ASN A 222 7.03 10.29 -30.15
N SER A 223 6.01 9.56 -30.61
CA SER A 223 5.01 10.10 -31.54
C SER A 223 4.07 11.08 -30.84
N LEU A 224 3.62 10.77 -29.62
CA LEU A 224 2.79 11.64 -28.79
C LEU A 224 3.50 12.95 -28.48
N VAL A 225 4.79 12.89 -28.11
CA VAL A 225 5.60 14.09 -27.84
C VAL A 225 5.82 14.91 -29.13
N ARG A 226 6.04 14.27 -30.28
CA ARG A 226 6.23 14.98 -31.57
C ARG A 226 4.97 15.65 -32.08
N GLU A 227 3.81 15.01 -31.97
CA GLU A 227 2.53 15.61 -32.34
C GLU A 227 2.13 16.72 -31.38
N ALA A 228 2.23 16.48 -30.08
CA ALA A 228 1.99 17.47 -29.04
C ALA A 228 2.86 18.74 -29.21
N VAL A 229 4.14 18.59 -29.56
CA VAL A 229 5.02 19.74 -29.80
C VAL A 229 4.66 20.49 -31.09
N LYS A 230 4.01 19.85 -32.08
CA LYS A 230 3.54 20.49 -33.33
C LYS A 230 2.16 21.16 -33.18
N SER A 231 1.32 20.70 -32.24
CA SER A 231 -0.06 21.18 -32.02
C SER A 231 -0.24 21.96 -30.70
N ASN A 232 0.86 22.25 -29.98
CA ASN A 232 0.87 22.81 -28.61
C ASN A 232 0.17 21.92 -27.56
N GLY A 233 0.04 20.62 -27.83
CA GLY A 233 -0.51 19.59 -26.96
C GLY A 233 -1.89 19.08 -27.41
N ALA A 234 -2.34 17.96 -26.84
CA ALA A 234 -3.70 17.46 -27.02
C ALA A 234 -4.71 18.43 -26.40
N SER A 235 -5.84 18.67 -27.10
CA SER A 235 -6.94 19.47 -26.54
C SER A 235 -7.51 18.80 -25.29
N THR A 236 -7.71 19.61 -24.25
CA THR A 236 -8.36 19.20 -23.00
C THR A 236 -9.87 19.43 -23.02
N GLU A 237 -10.46 19.81 -24.17
CA GLU A 237 -11.91 20.01 -24.31
C GLU A 237 -12.76 18.77 -23.96
N PRO A 238 -12.39 17.52 -24.34
CA PRO A 238 -13.16 16.35 -23.95
C PRO A 238 -13.25 16.21 -22.42
N LEU A 239 -12.13 16.38 -21.73
CA LEU A 239 -12.07 16.37 -20.28
C LEU A 239 -12.91 17.50 -19.68
N ALA A 240 -12.85 18.71 -20.24
CA ALA A 240 -13.67 19.84 -19.78
C ALA A 240 -15.17 19.52 -19.87
N LYS A 241 -15.62 18.96 -21.00
CA LYS A 241 -17.03 18.54 -21.19
C LYS A 241 -17.44 17.43 -20.23
N LEU A 242 -16.56 16.47 -19.99
CA LEU A 242 -16.79 15.39 -19.01
C LEU A 242 -17.01 15.98 -17.62
N LEU A 243 -16.11 16.85 -17.16
CA LEU A 243 -16.20 17.49 -15.84
C LEU A 243 -17.45 18.37 -15.72
N GLN A 244 -17.78 19.15 -16.74
CA GLN A 244 -19.01 19.97 -16.77
C GLN A 244 -20.29 19.12 -16.67
N LYS A 245 -20.30 17.94 -17.28
CA LYS A 245 -21.44 17.02 -17.22
C LYS A 245 -21.56 16.36 -15.83
N THR A 246 -20.43 16.12 -15.17
CA THR A 246 -20.38 15.39 -13.90
C THR A 246 -20.57 16.30 -12.69
N PHE A 247 -20.13 17.55 -12.75
CA PHE A 247 -20.12 18.45 -11.61
C PHE A 247 -21.48 19.07 -11.29
N ASP A 248 -21.78 19.11 -9.99
CA ASP A 248 -23.03 19.58 -9.44
C ASP A 248 -22.75 20.65 -8.37
N GLN A 249 -23.18 21.88 -8.65
CA GLN A 249 -22.95 23.04 -7.78
C GLN A 249 -23.68 22.93 -6.44
N GLU A 250 -24.88 22.34 -6.43
CA GLU A 250 -25.65 22.18 -5.20
C GLU A 250 -24.92 21.22 -4.25
N LYS A 251 -24.35 20.12 -4.78
CA LYS A 251 -23.55 19.17 -3.99
C LYS A 251 -22.28 19.82 -3.44
N PHE A 252 -21.57 20.64 -4.21
CA PHE A 252 -20.39 21.36 -3.71
C PHE A 252 -20.73 22.31 -2.55
N SER A 253 -21.93 22.88 -2.54
CA SER A 253 -22.34 23.84 -1.49
C SER A 253 -22.72 23.16 -0.16
N GLN A 254 -22.88 21.84 -0.14
CA GLN A 254 -23.32 21.06 1.03
C GLN A 254 -22.17 20.51 1.87
N THR A 255 -20.93 20.53 1.36
CA THR A 255 -19.78 19.97 2.04
C THR A 255 -19.07 20.99 2.93
N ALA A 256 -18.63 20.55 4.11
CA ALA A 256 -17.72 21.31 4.98
C ALA A 256 -16.24 21.04 4.67
N CYS A 257 -15.96 20.13 3.73
CA CYS A 257 -14.61 19.77 3.32
C CYS A 257 -14.06 20.80 2.32
N HIS A 258 -12.77 21.13 2.43
CA HIS A 258 -12.11 22.07 1.53
C HIS A 258 -11.15 21.35 0.58
N LEU A 259 -11.14 21.71 -0.70
CA LEU A 259 -10.19 21.19 -1.69
C LEU A 259 -9.14 22.24 -2.06
N LEU A 260 -7.87 21.83 -2.04
CA LEU A 260 -6.72 22.60 -2.50
C LEU A 260 -6.09 21.91 -3.72
N ILE A 261 -6.04 22.64 -4.83
CA ILE A 261 -5.62 22.16 -6.15
C ILE A 261 -4.21 22.65 -6.43
N CYS A 262 -3.28 21.73 -6.68
CA CYS A 262 -1.90 22.05 -7.00
C CYS A 262 -1.69 22.14 -8.52
N THR A 263 -1.05 23.23 -8.96
CA THR A 263 -0.68 23.48 -10.37
C THR A 263 0.74 24.03 -10.48
N THR A 264 1.29 24.03 -11.69
CA THR A 264 2.60 24.64 -11.97
C THR A 264 2.44 25.76 -12.98
N ARG A 265 2.87 26.98 -12.63
CA ARG A 265 2.81 28.15 -13.52
C ARG A 265 3.98 28.18 -14.50
N LEU A 266 3.73 28.62 -15.73
CA LEU A 266 4.75 28.91 -16.74
C LEU A 266 4.96 30.43 -16.90
N PRO A 267 6.17 30.88 -17.28
CA PRO A 267 7.36 30.08 -17.60
C PRO A 267 8.28 29.81 -16.39
N ASP A 268 7.98 30.35 -15.20
CA ASP A 268 8.86 30.27 -14.03
C ASP A 268 8.79 28.92 -13.28
N PHE A 269 7.88 28.04 -13.69
CA PHE A 269 7.60 26.75 -13.06
C PHE A 269 7.35 26.88 -11.54
N LYS A 270 6.67 27.94 -11.11
CA LYS A 270 6.31 28.13 -9.71
C LYS A 270 5.09 27.28 -9.34
N GLU A 271 5.16 26.58 -8.22
CA GLU A 271 3.98 25.93 -7.61
C GLU A 271 2.92 26.97 -7.26
N THR A 272 1.69 26.72 -7.71
CA THR A 272 0.51 27.53 -7.37
C THR A 272 -0.57 26.62 -6.80
N VAL A 273 -1.02 26.92 -5.59
CA VAL A 273 -2.10 26.21 -4.91
C VAL A 273 -3.34 27.08 -4.99
N TYR A 274 -4.39 26.57 -5.62
CA TYR A 274 -5.70 27.22 -5.71
C TYR A 274 -6.67 26.57 -4.73
N ALA A 275 -7.41 27.36 -3.97
CA ALA A 275 -8.48 26.86 -3.11
C ALA A 275 -9.77 26.79 -3.90
N PHE A 276 -10.37 25.61 -3.98
CA PHE A 276 -11.65 25.40 -4.64
C PHE A 276 -12.74 26.22 -3.96
N ASP A 277 -13.47 27.02 -4.73
CA ASP A 277 -14.58 27.85 -4.24
C ASP A 277 -15.90 27.23 -4.71
N PRO A 278 -16.75 26.66 -3.82
CA PRO A 278 -18.03 26.08 -4.19
C PRO A 278 -18.97 26.99 -5.00
N SER A 279 -18.79 28.31 -4.90
CA SER A 279 -19.58 29.29 -5.65
C SER A 279 -19.07 29.59 -7.07
N ALA A 280 -17.82 29.24 -7.38
CA ALA A 280 -17.13 29.60 -8.62
C ALA A 280 -16.82 28.38 -9.52
N VAL A 281 -17.86 27.63 -9.91
CA VAL A 281 -17.73 26.36 -10.67
C VAL A 281 -16.92 26.49 -11.97
N GLU A 282 -17.13 27.57 -12.73
CA GLU A 282 -16.40 27.81 -13.98
C GLU A 282 -14.90 28.06 -13.74
N GLU A 283 -14.56 28.86 -12.72
CA GLU A 283 -13.16 29.10 -12.35
C GLU A 283 -12.50 27.82 -11.84
N ASN A 284 -13.19 27.05 -10.99
CA ASN A 284 -12.70 25.76 -10.50
C ASN A 284 -12.39 24.80 -11.65
N LEU A 285 -13.22 24.77 -12.69
CA LEU A 285 -13.00 23.94 -13.86
C LEU A 285 -11.66 24.29 -14.54
N HIS A 286 -11.35 25.58 -14.71
CA HIS A 286 -10.07 26.00 -15.28
C HIS A 286 -8.88 25.54 -14.44
N TRP A 287 -8.95 25.66 -13.11
CA TRP A 287 -7.88 25.22 -12.21
C TRP A 287 -7.72 23.69 -12.15
N LEU A 288 -8.82 22.95 -12.21
CA LEU A 288 -8.82 21.49 -12.29
C LEU A 288 -8.21 21.00 -13.61
N LEU A 289 -8.59 21.60 -14.73
CA LEU A 289 -7.98 21.33 -16.03
C LEU A 289 -6.49 21.67 -16.03
N ALA A 290 -6.10 22.82 -15.47
CA ALA A 290 -4.70 23.21 -15.34
C ALA A 290 -3.90 22.17 -14.55
N SER A 291 -4.45 21.72 -13.41
CA SER A 291 -3.83 20.70 -12.56
C SER A 291 -3.64 19.37 -13.27
N ALA A 292 -4.51 19.01 -14.21
CA ALA A 292 -4.45 17.77 -14.99
C ALA A 292 -3.75 17.92 -16.36
N SER A 293 -3.27 19.11 -16.72
CA SER A 293 -2.67 19.39 -18.03
C SER A 293 -1.21 18.93 -18.08
N PHE A 294 -1.00 17.64 -18.39
CA PHE A 294 0.33 17.03 -18.51
C PHE A 294 1.07 17.49 -19.79
N TYR A 295 1.52 18.74 -19.80
CA TYR A 295 2.23 19.39 -20.91
C TYR A 295 3.59 18.72 -21.18
N PRO A 296 4.06 18.54 -22.43
CA PRO A 296 3.40 18.94 -23.66
C PRO A 296 2.30 17.99 -24.12
N ALA A 297 2.16 16.77 -23.56
CA ALA A 297 1.18 15.80 -24.04
C ALA A 297 -0.26 16.35 -24.05
N MET A 298 -0.62 17.18 -23.07
CA MET A 298 -1.85 17.96 -23.03
C MET A 298 -1.55 19.47 -23.12
N GLN A 299 -2.49 20.25 -23.65
CA GLN A 299 -2.38 21.71 -23.74
C GLN A 299 -2.29 22.36 -22.36
N ALA A 300 -1.43 23.38 -22.24
CA ALA A 300 -1.39 24.23 -21.04
C ALA A 300 -2.65 25.10 -20.95
N GLN A 301 -3.15 25.30 -19.72
CA GLN A 301 -4.33 26.13 -19.48
C GLN A 301 -3.96 27.58 -19.24
N LYS A 302 -4.67 28.51 -19.89
CA LYS A 302 -4.46 29.95 -19.70
C LYS A 302 -5.46 30.47 -18.66
N ILE A 303 -4.96 31.00 -17.55
CA ILE A 303 -5.77 31.59 -16.46
C ILE A 303 -5.17 32.95 -16.12
N ASN A 304 -5.97 34.03 -16.17
CA ASN A 304 -5.56 35.40 -15.82
C ASN A 304 -4.20 35.81 -16.44
N ASP A 305 -4.07 35.62 -17.76
CA ASP A 305 -2.88 35.90 -18.58
C ASP A 305 -1.60 35.11 -18.29
N ALA A 306 -1.63 34.18 -17.35
CA ALA A 306 -0.57 33.20 -17.14
C ALA A 306 -0.97 31.81 -17.67
N TYR A 307 0.03 31.00 -18.01
CA TYR A 307 -0.19 29.60 -18.38
C TYR A 307 0.11 28.70 -17.18
N TYR A 308 -0.70 27.66 -17.02
CA TYR A 308 -0.60 26.68 -15.96
C TYR A 308 -0.64 25.27 -16.55
N ILE A 309 0.15 24.39 -15.95
CA ILE A 309 0.28 22.98 -16.30
C ILE A 309 0.18 22.11 -15.04
N ASP A 310 0.27 20.80 -15.24
CA ASP A 310 0.12 19.80 -14.19
C ASP A 310 0.94 20.12 -12.93
N GLY A 311 0.32 19.98 -11.75
CA GLY A 311 0.99 20.22 -10.47
C GLY A 311 2.12 19.21 -10.20
N GLY A 312 2.10 18.05 -10.84
CA GLY A 312 3.08 16.98 -10.70
C GLY A 312 4.50 17.39 -11.10
N TYR A 313 4.66 18.48 -11.87
CA TYR A 313 5.96 19.09 -12.18
C TYR A 313 6.67 19.68 -10.96
N ARG A 314 5.95 19.92 -9.85
CA ARG A 314 6.51 20.48 -8.62
C ARG A 314 6.10 19.72 -7.36
N ASN A 315 4.85 19.28 -7.29
CA ASN A 315 4.31 18.65 -6.11
C ASN A 315 3.24 17.63 -6.46
N ASN A 316 3.68 16.43 -6.86
CA ASN A 316 2.78 15.35 -7.26
C ASN A 316 1.98 14.75 -6.11
N LEU A 317 2.46 14.88 -4.86
CA LEU A 317 1.77 14.41 -3.66
C LEU A 317 1.81 15.51 -2.58
N PRO A 318 0.82 16.42 -2.53
CA PRO A 318 0.89 17.70 -1.83
C PRO A 318 0.69 17.62 -0.30
N ILE A 319 1.51 16.82 0.38
CA ILE A 319 1.45 16.61 1.84
C ILE A 319 1.74 17.90 2.61
N ASP A 320 2.67 18.73 2.13
CA ASP A 320 2.99 20.00 2.79
C ASP A 320 1.82 20.97 2.78
N VAL A 321 1.03 20.99 1.70
CA VAL A 321 -0.17 21.81 1.59
C VAL A 321 -1.18 21.41 2.66
N ALA A 322 -1.38 20.10 2.87
CA ALA A 322 -2.26 19.59 3.94
C ALA A 322 -1.73 19.96 5.35
N VAL A 323 -0.43 19.77 5.60
CA VAL A 323 0.18 20.11 6.89
C VAL A 323 0.08 21.60 7.20
N GLN A 324 0.19 22.47 6.18
CA GLN A 324 0.05 23.92 6.34
C GLN A 324 -1.37 24.33 6.79
N GLN A 325 -2.40 23.52 6.48
CA GLN A 325 -3.76 23.75 6.96
C GLN A 325 -4.01 23.26 8.40
N GLY A 326 -2.98 22.74 9.08
CA GLY A 326 -3.08 22.25 10.45
C GLY A 326 -3.58 20.81 10.57
N ALA A 327 -3.39 20.00 9.53
CA ALA A 327 -3.83 18.60 9.54
C ALA A 327 -3.19 17.80 10.70
N THR A 328 -4.02 17.11 11.48
CA THR A 328 -3.57 16.18 12.53
C THR A 328 -3.37 14.77 12.00
N GLU A 329 -4.04 14.43 10.89
CA GLU A 329 -3.89 13.18 10.16
C GLU A 329 -3.72 13.49 8.68
N CYS A 330 -2.75 12.86 8.01
CA CYS A 330 -2.61 12.88 6.57
C CYS A 330 -2.76 11.46 6.03
N ILE A 331 -3.87 11.19 5.35
CA ILE A 331 -4.07 9.98 4.56
C ILE A 331 -3.54 10.27 3.16
N THR A 332 -2.40 9.70 2.80
CA THR A 332 -1.74 9.96 1.51
C THR A 332 -1.99 8.81 0.56
N VAL A 333 -2.58 9.08 -0.61
CA VAL A 333 -2.85 8.08 -1.65
C VAL A 333 -1.89 8.29 -2.81
N ASP A 334 -0.81 7.51 -2.81
CA ASP A 334 0.20 7.54 -3.87
C ASP A 334 -0.11 6.49 -4.94
N VAL A 335 -0.55 6.97 -6.09
CA VAL A 335 -0.85 6.15 -7.27
C VAL A 335 0.36 5.97 -8.21
N GLN A 336 1.56 6.36 -7.74
CA GLN A 336 2.84 6.20 -8.45
C GLN A 336 2.83 6.84 -9.85
N GLY A 337 2.15 7.98 -9.99
CA GLY A 337 2.13 8.74 -11.24
C GLY A 337 3.45 9.41 -11.56
N PRO A 338 3.65 9.84 -12.83
CA PRO A 338 4.83 10.60 -13.21
C PRO A 338 4.82 11.98 -12.56
N GLY A 339 5.89 12.34 -11.85
CA GLY A 339 6.00 13.65 -11.21
C GLY A 339 7.05 13.69 -10.11
N ILE A 340 7.21 14.87 -9.51
CA ILE A 340 8.12 15.12 -8.40
C ILE A 340 7.31 15.14 -7.10
N ASN A 341 7.60 14.19 -6.21
CA ASN A 341 7.09 14.24 -4.84
C ASN A 341 7.95 15.23 -4.04
N LYS A 342 7.36 16.36 -3.66
CA LYS A 342 8.03 17.38 -2.83
C LYS A 342 8.39 16.77 -1.48
N ARG A 343 9.62 16.96 -1.03
CA ARG A 343 10.06 16.44 0.27
C ARG A 343 9.46 17.29 1.39
N THR A 344 8.54 16.70 2.14
CA THR A 344 7.87 17.35 3.26
C THR A 344 8.34 16.77 4.59
N VAL A 345 8.70 17.64 5.54
CA VAL A 345 8.99 17.22 6.91
C VAL A 345 7.71 17.27 7.71
N VAL A 346 7.02 16.12 7.79
CA VAL A 346 5.87 15.96 8.67
C VAL A 346 6.35 15.71 10.10
N THR A 347 5.84 16.47 11.06
CA THR A 347 6.19 16.31 12.49
C THR A 347 5.62 15.00 13.04
N GLU A 348 6.11 14.57 14.20
CA GLU A 348 5.54 13.39 14.87
C GLU A 348 4.18 13.67 15.54
N GLU A 349 3.70 14.92 15.50
CA GLU A 349 2.36 15.31 15.97
C GLU A 349 1.27 15.01 14.93
N THR A 350 1.63 14.99 13.64
CA THR A 350 0.73 14.62 12.55
C THR A 350 0.84 13.13 12.23
N ALA A 351 -0.26 12.41 12.38
CA ALA A 351 -0.36 11.01 11.99
C ALA A 351 -0.32 10.89 10.47
N GLN A 352 0.39 9.88 9.96
CA GLN A 352 0.48 9.61 8.53
C GLN A 352 0.00 8.20 8.24
N LEU A 353 -0.90 8.10 7.26
CA LEU A 353 -1.38 6.84 6.72
C LEU A 353 -1.12 6.84 5.21
N SER A 354 -0.11 6.11 4.77
CA SER A 354 0.22 6.00 3.35
C SER A 354 -0.45 4.79 2.71
N LEU A 355 -1.23 5.04 1.67
CA LEU A 355 -1.94 4.08 0.85
C LEU A 355 -1.38 4.11 -0.57
N GLY A 356 -1.25 2.94 -1.17
CA GLY A 356 -0.69 2.74 -2.51
C GLY A 356 -0.57 1.25 -2.80
N SER A 357 -0.45 0.90 -4.09
CA SER A 357 -0.49 -0.50 -4.51
C SER A 357 0.90 -1.11 -4.74
N PRO A 358 1.13 -2.37 -4.32
CA PRO A 358 2.27 -3.16 -4.76
C PRO A 358 2.08 -3.75 -6.18
N TRP A 359 0.93 -3.49 -6.81
CA TRP A 359 0.61 -3.90 -8.17
C TRP A 359 0.78 -2.73 -9.13
N SER A 360 1.09 -3.06 -10.39
CA SER A 360 1.02 -2.06 -11.46
C SER A 360 -0.44 -1.65 -11.66
N LEU A 361 -0.68 -0.34 -11.64
CA LEU A 361 -1.98 0.25 -11.95
C LEU A 361 -2.19 0.44 -13.47
N GLY A 362 -1.25 -0.04 -14.29
CA GLY A 362 -1.30 0.05 -15.75
C GLY A 362 -0.46 1.19 -16.31
N SER A 363 -0.88 1.71 -17.46
CA SER A 363 -0.27 2.89 -18.08
C SER A 363 -1.09 4.12 -17.69
N PHE A 364 -0.43 5.17 -17.21
CA PHE A 364 -1.10 6.36 -16.68
C PHE A 364 -1.87 7.19 -17.72
N LEU A 365 -1.62 7.01 -19.02
CA LEU A 365 -2.33 7.68 -20.12
C LEU A 365 -3.33 6.78 -20.86
N VAL A 366 -3.56 5.55 -20.37
CA VAL A 366 -4.49 4.60 -21.00
C VAL A 366 -5.70 4.42 -20.08
N PHE A 367 -6.80 5.05 -20.45
CA PHE A 367 -8.08 4.99 -19.78
C PHE A 367 -8.90 3.82 -20.33
N ASP A 368 -8.96 2.75 -19.55
CA ASP A 368 -9.69 1.51 -19.83
C ASP A 368 -10.63 1.20 -18.66
N ALA A 369 -11.89 0.92 -18.98
CA ALA A 369 -12.95 0.68 -17.99
C ALA A 369 -12.65 -0.52 -17.08
N GLN A 370 -12.26 -1.66 -17.66
CA GLN A 370 -11.97 -2.87 -16.87
C GLN A 370 -10.77 -2.67 -15.96
N ARG A 371 -9.69 -2.05 -16.47
CA ARG A 371 -8.52 -1.68 -15.65
C ARG A 371 -8.90 -0.71 -14.54
N SER A 372 -9.80 0.23 -14.80
CA SER A 372 -10.28 1.18 -13.79
C SER A 372 -11.03 0.45 -12.66
N LEU A 373 -11.91 -0.49 -12.99
CA LEU A 373 -12.59 -1.34 -12.02
C LEU A 373 -11.62 -2.21 -11.19
N ASP A 374 -10.60 -2.79 -11.84
CA ASP A 374 -9.56 -3.56 -11.16
C ASP A 374 -8.77 -2.68 -10.17
N ASN A 375 -8.36 -1.48 -10.61
CA ASN A 375 -7.60 -0.53 -9.80
C ASN A 375 -8.44 -0.02 -8.61
N MET A 376 -9.73 0.25 -8.83
CA MET A 376 -10.68 0.61 -7.77
C MET A 376 -10.81 -0.52 -6.76
N THR A 377 -10.97 -1.77 -7.22
CA THR A 377 -11.00 -2.94 -6.33
C THR A 377 -9.71 -3.08 -5.51
N LEU A 378 -8.54 -2.86 -6.13
CA LEU A 378 -7.26 -2.86 -5.42
C LEU A 378 -7.21 -1.77 -4.33
N GLY A 379 -7.62 -0.54 -4.65
CA GLY A 379 -7.67 0.57 -3.70
C GLY A 379 -8.55 0.28 -2.49
N TYR A 380 -9.71 -0.31 -2.73
CA TYR A 380 -10.64 -0.73 -1.69
C TYR A 380 -10.04 -1.83 -0.79
N LEU A 381 -9.58 -2.94 -1.38
CA LEU A 381 -9.07 -4.08 -0.62
C LEU A 381 -7.79 -3.75 0.15
N GLU A 382 -6.88 -2.97 -0.45
CA GLU A 382 -5.62 -2.59 0.19
C GLU A 382 -5.83 -1.63 1.35
N THR A 383 -6.77 -0.70 1.23
CA THR A 383 -7.17 0.16 2.35
C THR A 383 -7.74 -0.67 3.49
N LEU A 384 -8.63 -1.62 3.21
CA LEU A 384 -9.19 -2.51 4.22
C LEU A 384 -8.15 -3.44 4.88
N LYS A 385 -7.10 -3.85 4.14
CA LYS A 385 -5.94 -4.54 4.73
C LYS A 385 -5.18 -3.66 5.72
N VAL A 386 -4.99 -2.37 5.40
CA VAL A 386 -4.32 -1.41 6.30
C VAL A 386 -5.10 -1.21 7.61
N PHE A 387 -6.43 -1.21 7.54
CA PHE A 387 -7.30 -1.19 8.73
C PHE A 387 -7.50 -2.57 9.40
N GLY A 388 -6.87 -3.62 8.89
CA GLY A 388 -6.85 -4.95 9.50
C GLY A 388 -8.15 -5.74 9.38
N LYS A 389 -9.05 -5.36 8.44
CA LYS A 389 -10.21 -6.18 8.04
C LYS A 389 -9.73 -7.44 7.33
N TYR A 390 -8.79 -7.27 6.40
CA TYR A 390 -8.14 -8.35 5.67
C TYR A 390 -6.65 -8.47 6.02
N GLN A 391 -6.05 -9.59 5.60
CA GLN A 391 -4.60 -9.81 5.66
C GLN A 391 -4.01 -10.12 4.27
N GLY A 392 -2.69 -10.22 4.21
CA GLY A 392 -1.94 -10.41 2.96
C GLY A 392 -1.17 -9.16 2.55
N HIS A 393 -0.24 -9.30 1.61
CA HIS A 393 0.47 -8.16 1.03
C HIS A 393 0.05 -7.95 -0.42
N TRP A 394 0.34 -8.93 -1.27
CA TRP A 394 -0.01 -8.95 -2.68
C TRP A 394 -1.44 -9.42 -2.90
N TYR A 395 -1.87 -10.44 -2.18
CA TYR A 395 -3.24 -10.95 -2.25
C TYR A 395 -4.01 -10.57 -0.99
N THR A 396 -5.33 -10.73 -1.06
CA THR A 396 -6.23 -10.40 0.03
C THR A 396 -6.87 -11.68 0.55
N PHE A 397 -6.79 -11.90 1.86
CA PHE A 397 -7.41 -13.03 2.54
C PHE A 397 -8.22 -12.54 3.73
N GLU A 398 -9.27 -13.29 4.07
CA GLU A 398 -9.95 -13.12 5.35
C GLU A 398 -8.96 -13.28 6.51
N ARG A 399 -9.16 -12.52 7.59
CA ARG A 399 -8.23 -12.49 8.73
C ARG A 399 -8.12 -13.83 9.46
N THR A 400 -9.14 -14.67 9.35
CA THR A 400 -9.22 -16.01 9.96
C THR A 400 -8.42 -17.07 9.20
N VAL A 401 -8.04 -16.81 7.95
CA VAL A 401 -7.31 -17.76 7.11
C VAL A 401 -5.90 -18.00 7.68
N ASP A 402 -5.55 -19.27 7.91
CA ASP A 402 -4.23 -19.65 8.46
C ASP A 402 -3.58 -20.78 7.66
N PHE A 403 -2.52 -20.44 6.92
CA PHE A 403 -1.72 -21.41 6.16
C PHE A 403 -0.57 -22.02 6.99
N GLN A 404 -0.38 -21.60 8.24
CA GLN A 404 0.75 -22.04 9.05
C GLN A 404 0.72 -23.54 9.41
N PRO A 405 -0.43 -24.19 9.66
CA PRO A 405 -0.49 -25.64 9.84
C PRO A 405 0.00 -26.40 8.60
N LEU A 406 -0.43 -25.98 7.40
CA LEU A 406 0.01 -26.54 6.13
C LEU A 406 1.52 -26.36 5.92
N TRP A 407 2.03 -25.17 6.25
CA TRP A 407 3.47 -24.88 6.17
C TRP A 407 4.30 -25.76 7.11
N ARG A 408 3.86 -25.96 8.36
CA ARG A 408 4.54 -26.85 9.32
C ARG A 408 4.54 -28.30 8.85
N GLY A 409 3.42 -28.76 8.31
CA GLY A 409 3.30 -30.09 7.70
C GLY A 409 4.28 -30.28 6.54
N PHE A 410 4.32 -29.29 5.63
CA PHE A 410 5.27 -29.26 4.52
C PHE A 410 6.72 -29.31 4.98
N LEU A 411 7.12 -28.50 5.97
CA LEU A 411 8.50 -28.50 6.47
C LEU A 411 8.92 -29.86 7.06
N LYS A 412 8.00 -30.57 7.71
CA LYS A 412 8.26 -31.93 8.23
C LYS A 412 8.53 -32.90 7.08
N GLU A 413 7.73 -32.83 6.01
CA GLU A 413 7.92 -33.66 4.82
C GLU A 413 9.19 -33.28 4.05
N LEU A 414 9.42 -31.99 3.78
CA LEU A 414 10.57 -31.48 3.05
C LEU A 414 11.90 -31.91 3.68
N ARG A 415 11.96 -31.96 5.02
CA ARG A 415 13.15 -32.44 5.74
C ARG A 415 13.50 -33.89 5.40
N GLN A 416 12.52 -34.70 5.02
CA GLN A 416 12.70 -36.11 4.65
C GLN A 416 12.93 -36.26 3.14
N THR A 417 12.20 -35.51 2.32
CA THR A 417 12.17 -35.67 0.86
C THR A 417 13.25 -34.86 0.11
N ASP A 418 13.61 -33.67 0.60
CA ASP A 418 14.69 -32.84 0.05
C ASP A 418 15.48 -32.12 1.19
N PRO A 419 16.34 -32.86 1.91
CA PRO A 419 17.11 -32.31 3.03
C PRO A 419 18.04 -31.15 2.63
N LEU A 420 18.51 -31.13 1.37
CA LEU A 420 19.38 -30.07 0.86
C LEU A 420 18.61 -28.77 0.68
N LEU A 421 17.42 -28.80 0.07
CA LEU A 421 16.57 -27.62 -0.04
C LEU A 421 16.14 -27.12 1.35
N TYR A 422 15.84 -28.02 2.28
CA TYR A 422 15.55 -27.68 3.67
C TYR A 422 16.72 -26.94 4.36
N GLN A 423 17.98 -27.31 4.07
CA GLN A 423 19.16 -26.60 4.59
C GLN A 423 19.31 -25.19 4.02
N GLU A 424 18.91 -24.95 2.75
CA GLU A 424 18.97 -23.60 2.15
C GLU A 424 18.06 -22.60 2.89
N LEU A 425 16.92 -23.06 3.44
CA LEU A 425 16.03 -22.22 4.25
C LEU A 425 16.72 -21.62 5.47
N LYS A 426 17.71 -22.29 6.04
CA LYS A 426 18.42 -21.83 7.24
C LYS A 426 19.44 -20.72 6.94
N LYS A 427 19.73 -20.44 5.67
CA LYS A 427 20.79 -19.50 5.28
C LYS A 427 20.31 -18.06 5.26
N LYS A 428 21.16 -17.15 5.74
CA LYS A 428 20.89 -15.70 5.77
C LYS A 428 20.61 -15.13 4.38
N GLU A 429 21.33 -15.62 3.38
CA GLU A 429 21.25 -15.20 1.98
C GLU A 429 19.89 -15.52 1.37
N PHE A 430 19.32 -16.67 1.73
CA PHE A 430 17.97 -17.06 1.31
C PHE A 430 16.95 -16.04 1.83
N TRP A 431 16.98 -15.73 3.12
CA TRP A 431 16.09 -14.73 3.71
C TRP A 431 16.26 -13.33 3.11
N LYS A 432 17.49 -12.95 2.72
CA LYS A 432 17.75 -11.67 2.04
C LYS A 432 17.08 -11.64 0.65
N LYS A 433 17.19 -12.73 -0.12
CA LYS A 433 16.52 -12.85 -1.43
C LYS A 433 15.00 -12.85 -1.28
N MET A 434 14.47 -13.56 -0.29
CA MET A 434 13.03 -13.61 0.01
C MET A 434 12.45 -12.23 0.33
N ARG A 435 13.07 -11.47 1.25
CA ARG A 435 12.62 -10.10 1.56
C ARG A 435 12.70 -9.18 0.35
N LYS A 436 13.74 -9.35 -0.49
CA LYS A 436 13.85 -8.58 -1.74
C LYS A 436 12.73 -8.93 -2.72
N PHE A 437 12.36 -10.21 -2.83
CA PHE A 437 11.27 -10.66 -3.69
C PHE A 437 9.90 -10.19 -3.18
N TYR A 438 9.60 -10.43 -1.90
CA TYR A 438 8.32 -10.10 -1.27
C TYR A 438 8.12 -8.60 -1.01
N GLN A 439 9.21 -7.81 -1.03
CA GLN A 439 9.22 -6.36 -0.77
C GLN A 439 8.68 -5.95 0.61
N GLN A 440 8.57 -6.90 1.53
CA GLN A 440 8.14 -6.70 2.91
C GLN A 440 8.96 -7.57 3.85
N ASP A 441 8.77 -7.35 5.15
CA ASP A 441 9.25 -8.28 6.16
C ASP A 441 8.54 -9.63 6.05
N VAL A 442 9.28 -10.70 6.34
CA VAL A 442 8.85 -12.09 6.15
C VAL A 442 8.93 -12.82 7.50
N PRO A 443 7.99 -12.58 8.45
CA PRO A 443 8.01 -13.21 9.76
C PRO A 443 7.68 -14.71 9.64
N PHE A 444 8.38 -15.56 10.39
CA PHE A 444 8.33 -17.04 10.29
C PHE A 444 6.92 -17.64 10.34
N GLU A 445 6.04 -16.97 11.08
CA GLU A 445 4.67 -17.34 11.41
C GLU A 445 3.71 -17.12 10.24
N GLN A 446 4.13 -16.38 9.22
CA GLN A 446 3.34 -16.06 8.04
C GLN A 446 3.86 -16.76 6.78
N TRP A 447 4.82 -17.68 6.91
CA TRP A 447 5.54 -18.26 5.77
C TRP A 447 4.65 -19.05 4.82
N GLY A 448 3.71 -19.83 5.35
CA GLY A 448 2.74 -20.53 4.53
C GLY A 448 2.01 -19.57 3.59
N ARG A 449 1.45 -18.49 4.16
CA ARG A 449 0.76 -17.46 3.37
C ARG A 449 1.71 -16.78 2.39
N ILE A 450 2.89 -16.34 2.85
CA ILE A 450 3.82 -15.58 2.02
C ILE A 450 4.31 -16.40 0.82
N LEU A 451 4.58 -17.69 0.99
CA LEU A 451 4.97 -18.54 -0.14
C LEU A 451 3.80 -18.80 -1.10
N ILE A 452 2.57 -18.93 -0.58
CA ILE A 452 1.39 -19.01 -1.42
C ILE A 452 1.19 -17.73 -2.23
N GLU A 453 1.35 -16.55 -1.63
CA GLU A 453 1.32 -15.28 -2.35
C GLU A 453 2.44 -15.17 -3.41
N CYS A 454 3.65 -15.64 -3.08
CA CYS A 454 4.75 -15.72 -4.04
C CYS A 454 4.38 -16.59 -5.24
N THR A 455 3.85 -17.79 -4.99
CA THR A 455 3.38 -18.70 -6.04
C THR A 455 2.26 -18.09 -6.86
N ALA A 456 1.23 -17.53 -6.21
CA ALA A 456 0.11 -16.90 -6.87
C ALA A 456 0.56 -15.75 -7.78
N LYS A 457 1.53 -14.93 -7.34
CA LYS A 457 2.11 -13.84 -8.13
C LYS A 457 2.85 -14.37 -9.36
N VAL A 458 3.67 -15.42 -9.20
CA VAL A 458 4.41 -16.05 -10.30
C VAL A 458 3.47 -16.71 -11.32
N LEU A 459 2.31 -17.17 -10.87
CA LEU A 459 1.27 -17.77 -11.70
C LEU A 459 0.22 -16.77 -12.22
N TYR A 460 0.37 -15.49 -11.89
CA TYR A 460 -0.54 -14.41 -12.30
C TYR A 460 -2.01 -14.65 -11.92
N LEU A 461 -2.26 -15.07 -10.67
CA LEU A 461 -3.61 -15.08 -10.12
C LEU A 461 -4.12 -13.64 -9.92
N ALA A 462 -5.43 -13.46 -9.99
CA ALA A 462 -6.08 -12.15 -9.89
C ALA A 462 -5.92 -11.56 -8.48
N PRO A 463 -5.37 -10.34 -8.32
CA PRO A 463 -5.19 -9.73 -7.00
C PRO A 463 -6.44 -9.03 -6.45
N THR A 464 -7.50 -8.95 -7.26
CA THR A 464 -8.78 -8.29 -6.97
C THR A 464 -9.79 -9.20 -6.26
N VAL A 465 -9.37 -10.40 -5.86
CA VAL A 465 -10.21 -11.41 -5.20
C VAL A 465 -9.86 -11.50 -3.72
N ILE A 466 -10.88 -11.65 -2.88
CA ILE A 466 -10.72 -12.06 -1.48
C ILE A 466 -10.67 -13.59 -1.49
N TYR A 467 -9.51 -14.14 -1.17
CA TYR A 467 -9.28 -15.57 -1.17
C TYR A 467 -9.53 -16.19 0.20
N GLU A 468 -10.20 -17.33 0.19
CA GLU A 468 -10.17 -18.31 1.26
C GLU A 468 -9.03 -19.30 1.04
N GLN A 469 -8.71 -20.11 2.05
CA GLN A 469 -7.69 -21.15 1.91
C GLN A 469 -8.02 -22.08 0.72
N GLU A 470 -9.24 -22.60 0.67
CA GLU A 470 -9.67 -23.54 -0.38
C GLU A 470 -9.69 -22.89 -1.76
N THR A 471 -10.29 -21.70 -1.89
CA THR A 471 -10.40 -21.02 -3.20
C THR A 471 -9.04 -20.59 -3.75
N MET A 472 -8.08 -20.23 -2.89
CA MET A 472 -6.70 -19.98 -3.33
C MET A 472 -6.03 -21.26 -3.84
N LEU A 473 -6.18 -22.39 -3.14
CA LEU A 473 -5.58 -23.66 -3.55
C LEU A 473 -6.19 -24.17 -4.87
N THR A 474 -7.51 -24.05 -5.04
CA THR A 474 -8.20 -24.38 -6.29
C THR A 474 -7.71 -23.50 -7.44
N ALA A 475 -7.64 -22.17 -7.25
CA ALA A 475 -7.13 -21.27 -8.29
C ALA A 475 -5.67 -21.55 -8.68
N LEU A 476 -4.83 -21.96 -7.72
CA LEU A 476 -3.46 -22.43 -8.00
C LEU A 476 -3.47 -23.73 -8.80
N ALA A 477 -4.29 -24.71 -8.41
CA ALA A 477 -4.41 -25.99 -9.10
C ALA A 477 -4.84 -25.82 -10.55
N GLU A 478 -5.88 -25.02 -10.81
CA GLU A 478 -6.38 -24.71 -12.16
C GLU A 478 -5.30 -24.06 -13.02
N LYS A 479 -4.59 -23.06 -12.48
CA LYS A 479 -3.49 -22.39 -13.21
C LYS A 479 -2.34 -23.33 -13.51
N ILE A 480 -2.04 -24.26 -12.61
CA ILE A 480 -0.99 -25.25 -12.81
C ILE A 480 -1.41 -26.26 -13.89
N ALA A 481 -2.66 -26.74 -13.85
CA ALA A 481 -3.21 -27.69 -14.81
C ALA A 481 -3.29 -27.12 -16.23
N LEU A 482 -3.80 -25.89 -16.40
CA LEU A 482 -3.91 -25.24 -17.72
C LEU A 482 -2.56 -25.16 -18.45
N LYS A 483 -1.49 -24.80 -17.74
CA LYS A 483 -0.11 -24.73 -18.27
C LYS A 483 0.56 -26.09 -18.44
N ALA A 484 0.05 -27.15 -17.80
CA ALA A 484 0.54 -28.51 -18.03
C ALA A 484 0.04 -29.08 -19.38
N VAL A 485 -1.14 -28.65 -19.84
CA VAL A 485 -1.73 -29.06 -21.11
C VAL A 485 -1.07 -28.39 -22.32
N GLU A 486 -0.63 -27.14 -22.22
CA GLU A 486 0.00 -26.40 -23.34
C GLU A 486 1.44 -26.84 -23.70
N GLU A 487 2.15 -27.57 -22.81
CA GLU A 487 3.56 -27.95 -23.00
C GLU A 487 3.81 -29.47 -23.00
N ALA A 488 2.75 -30.28 -23.13
CA ALA A 488 2.86 -31.74 -23.11
C ALA A 488 3.35 -32.34 -24.45
N ASP A 489 4.53 -31.94 -24.90
CA ASP A 489 5.37 -32.79 -25.73
C ASP A 489 6.54 -33.27 -24.85
N ALA A 490 6.68 -34.58 -24.69
CA ALA A 490 7.61 -35.20 -23.72
C ALA A 490 9.08 -34.97 -24.11
N TRP A 491 9.84 -34.23 -23.28
CA TRP A 491 11.29 -34.07 -23.45
C TRP A 491 12.04 -35.20 -22.75
N SER A 492 13.02 -35.81 -23.41
CA SER A 492 13.95 -36.75 -22.76
C SER A 492 14.91 -36.02 -21.80
N ILE A 493 15.42 -36.72 -20.77
CA ILE A 493 16.37 -36.16 -19.77
C ILE A 493 17.62 -35.56 -20.44
N THR A 494 18.04 -36.12 -21.57
CA THR A 494 19.16 -35.67 -22.40
C THR A 494 18.85 -34.40 -23.21
N GLU A 495 17.65 -34.30 -23.81
CA GLU A 495 17.18 -33.06 -24.45
C GLU A 495 17.02 -31.94 -23.42
N TRP A 496 16.57 -32.29 -22.22
CA TRP A 496 16.47 -31.37 -21.10
C TRP A 496 17.85 -30.85 -20.63
N LEU A 497 18.88 -31.69 -20.51
CA LEU A 497 20.24 -31.25 -20.12
C LEU A 497 20.91 -30.38 -21.21
N SER A 498 20.67 -30.70 -22.48
CA SER A 498 21.12 -29.90 -23.63
C SER A 498 20.43 -28.53 -23.66
N TYR A 499 19.12 -28.51 -23.53
CA TYR A 499 18.30 -27.30 -23.37
C TYR A 499 18.69 -26.49 -22.12
N TYR A 500 19.01 -27.16 -21.02
CA TYR A 500 19.43 -26.54 -19.77
C TYR A 500 20.73 -25.75 -19.95
N ARG A 501 21.71 -26.35 -20.62
CA ARG A 501 23.01 -25.72 -20.87
C ARG A 501 22.89 -24.49 -21.78
N ASP A 502 22.04 -24.54 -22.79
CA ASP A 502 21.95 -23.51 -23.82
C ASP A 502 20.92 -22.39 -23.48
N ARG A 503 19.97 -22.60 -22.56
CA ARG A 503 18.91 -21.62 -22.20
C ARG A 503 18.87 -21.11 -20.76
N PHE A 504 19.65 -21.61 -19.79
CA PHE A 504 19.53 -21.16 -18.38
C PHE A 504 20.02 -19.73 -18.08
N PHE A 505 20.36 -18.96 -19.12
CA PHE A 505 20.47 -17.51 -19.05
C PHE A 505 19.10 -16.79 -19.24
N VAL A 506 18.06 -17.46 -19.77
CA VAL A 506 16.80 -16.85 -20.28
C VAL A 506 15.52 -17.54 -19.75
N LEU A 507 15.44 -17.92 -18.47
CA LEU A 507 14.18 -18.44 -17.89
C LEU A 507 13.50 -17.42 -16.98
N SER A 508 12.22 -17.14 -17.24
CA SER A 508 11.33 -16.39 -16.35
C SER A 508 11.09 -17.15 -15.04
N GLU A 509 10.65 -16.46 -13.98
CA GLU A 509 10.33 -17.09 -12.69
C GLU A 509 9.21 -18.12 -12.83
N GLN A 510 8.22 -17.84 -13.69
CA GLN A 510 7.12 -18.76 -13.98
C GLN A 510 7.61 -20.06 -14.61
N ASN A 511 8.49 -20.00 -15.61
CA ASN A 511 9.01 -21.20 -16.27
C ASN A 511 9.89 -22.02 -15.32
N ARG A 512 10.67 -21.35 -14.47
CA ARG A 512 11.43 -22.04 -13.40
C ARG A 512 10.49 -22.73 -12.41
N PHE A 513 9.38 -22.11 -12.03
CA PHE A 513 8.39 -22.71 -11.14
C PHE A 513 7.81 -23.99 -11.76
N PHE A 514 7.31 -23.94 -12.99
CA PHE A 514 6.74 -25.11 -13.67
C PHE A 514 7.76 -26.23 -13.84
N PHE A 515 9.00 -25.88 -14.20
CA PHE A 515 10.08 -26.83 -14.30
C PHE A 515 10.31 -27.58 -12.96
N PHE A 516 10.41 -26.86 -11.85
CA PHE A 516 10.59 -27.49 -10.54
C PHE A 516 9.36 -28.27 -10.09
N TYR A 517 8.15 -27.79 -10.40
CA TYR A 517 6.91 -28.47 -10.04
C TYR A 517 6.80 -29.83 -10.72
N ARG A 518 7.02 -29.90 -12.04
CA ARG A 518 6.96 -31.15 -12.82
C ARG A 518 8.06 -32.14 -12.44
N THR A 519 9.22 -31.64 -12.04
CA THR A 519 10.36 -32.49 -11.65
C THR A 519 10.42 -32.74 -10.15
N GLN A 520 9.39 -32.38 -9.38
CA GLN A 520 9.44 -32.41 -7.92
C GLN A 520 9.70 -33.82 -7.37
N GLN A 521 9.07 -34.84 -7.97
CA GLN A 521 9.20 -36.25 -7.57
C GLN A 521 10.50 -36.91 -8.03
N LEU A 522 11.26 -36.29 -8.95
CA LEU A 522 12.50 -36.85 -9.47
C LEU A 522 13.66 -36.58 -8.49
N ASN A 523 14.38 -37.64 -8.12
CA ASN A 523 15.52 -37.56 -7.20
C ASN A 523 16.86 -37.76 -7.93
N LEU A 524 17.22 -36.80 -8.80
CA LEU A 524 18.48 -36.82 -9.55
C LEU A 524 19.49 -35.81 -8.96
N PRO A 525 20.78 -36.16 -8.79
CA PRO A 525 21.80 -35.24 -8.23
C PRO A 525 21.91 -33.90 -8.98
N ALA A 526 21.79 -33.91 -10.31
CA ALA A 526 21.79 -32.69 -11.11
C ALA A 526 20.61 -31.76 -10.77
N LEU A 527 19.41 -32.32 -10.58
CA LEU A 527 18.22 -31.54 -10.20
C LEU A 527 18.38 -30.91 -8.82
N GLN A 528 18.95 -31.65 -7.86
CA GLN A 528 19.23 -31.12 -6.52
C GLN A 528 20.19 -29.92 -6.59
N GLN A 529 21.24 -29.99 -7.43
CA GLN A 529 22.17 -28.87 -7.62
C GLN A 529 21.49 -27.63 -8.21
N ILE A 530 20.54 -27.82 -9.10
CA ILE A 530 19.79 -26.74 -9.76
C ILE A 530 18.80 -26.09 -8.81
N ARG A 531 18.07 -26.88 -8.01
CA ARG A 531 17.17 -26.38 -6.96
C ARG A 531 17.92 -25.45 -6.00
N ARG A 532 19.17 -25.80 -5.63
CA ARG A 532 20.03 -24.96 -4.78
C ARG A 532 20.45 -23.64 -5.42
N ARG A 533 20.48 -23.54 -6.75
CA ARG A 533 20.75 -22.27 -7.46
C ARG A 533 19.55 -21.32 -7.39
N TYR A 534 18.34 -21.86 -7.39
CA TYR A 534 17.08 -21.12 -7.35
C TYR A 534 16.16 -21.56 -6.21
N PRO A 535 16.61 -21.43 -4.94
CA PRO A 535 15.96 -22.08 -3.80
C PRO A 535 14.54 -21.55 -3.54
N LEU A 536 14.26 -20.27 -3.82
CA LEU A 536 12.91 -19.71 -3.66
C LEU A 536 11.90 -20.36 -4.60
N THR A 537 12.21 -20.38 -5.91
CA THR A 537 11.30 -20.95 -6.89
C THR A 537 11.17 -22.48 -6.73
N ALA A 538 12.25 -23.17 -6.35
CA ALA A 538 12.21 -24.59 -6.02
C ALA A 538 11.32 -24.86 -4.78
N LEU A 539 11.41 -24.00 -3.76
CA LEU A 539 10.57 -24.11 -2.57
C LEU A 539 9.09 -23.85 -2.85
N MET A 540 8.79 -22.83 -3.66
CA MET A 540 7.42 -22.56 -4.13
C MET A 540 6.83 -23.80 -4.82
N ALA A 541 7.57 -24.39 -5.75
CA ALA A 541 7.13 -25.59 -6.47
C ALA A 541 6.94 -26.79 -5.53
N ALA A 542 7.89 -27.03 -4.62
CA ALA A 542 7.80 -28.10 -3.63
C ALA A 542 6.59 -27.94 -2.70
N TYR A 543 6.32 -26.70 -2.25
CA TYR A 543 5.19 -26.42 -1.39
C TYR A 543 3.85 -26.54 -2.14
N SER A 544 3.77 -26.02 -3.37
CA SER A 544 2.59 -26.22 -4.22
C SER A 544 2.31 -27.70 -4.47
N HIS A 545 3.34 -28.50 -4.75
CA HIS A 545 3.16 -29.95 -4.92
C HIS A 545 2.61 -30.58 -3.64
N TYR A 546 3.19 -30.27 -2.47
CA TYR A 546 2.67 -30.73 -1.17
C TYR A 546 1.20 -30.38 -0.95
N LEU A 547 0.81 -29.14 -1.25
CA LEU A 547 -0.56 -28.66 -1.07
C LEU A 547 -1.57 -29.37 -1.99
N LEU A 548 -1.15 -29.77 -3.19
CA LEU A 548 -2.02 -30.28 -4.24
C LEU A 548 -2.01 -31.81 -4.39
N LYS A 549 -1.15 -32.54 -3.67
CA LYS A 549 -1.08 -34.01 -3.65
C LYS A 549 -2.43 -34.73 -3.41
N GLY A 550 -3.40 -34.07 -2.77
CA GLY A 550 -4.74 -34.63 -2.52
C GLY A 550 -5.74 -34.43 -3.65
N ALA A 551 -5.50 -33.50 -4.58
CA ALA A 551 -6.40 -33.17 -5.68
C ALA A 551 -6.16 -34.00 -6.95
N GLU A 552 -5.01 -34.67 -7.06
CA GLU A 552 -4.65 -35.51 -8.22
C GLU A 552 -5.29 -36.92 -8.19
N ASN A 553 -5.99 -37.28 -7.11
CA ASN A 553 -6.66 -38.58 -6.92
C ASN A 553 -8.20 -38.50 -6.94
N GLY A 554 -8.78 -37.37 -7.36
CA GLY A 554 -10.23 -37.12 -7.40
C GLY A 554 -10.82 -37.24 -8.79
#